data_AF-A0A8T3PV60-F1
#
_entry.id   AF-A0A8T3PV60-F1
#
_cell.length_a   1.000
_cell.length_b   1.000
_cell.length_c   1.000
_cell.angle_alpha   90.00
_cell.angle_beta   90.00
_cell.angle_gamma   90.00
#
_symmetry.space_group_name_H-M   'P 1'
#
loop_
_entity.id
_entity.type
_entity.pdbx_description
1 polymer ?
#
loop_
_entity_poly.entity_id
_entity_poly.type
_entity_poly.pdbx_seq_one_letter_code
_entity_poly.pdbx_strand_id
1 'polypeptide(L)'
;MPIKNRDKELEEIYTLYRAYITHEDGLVNQRTTWLVTIQSFLLATFGFSYQKKYEVAEKLSAHIPPLDSLGAVTTEYNLFLLILAIVGFLIGAFAFVSIYAAVMATRAVEANWRQQLVGQNFRYLPDITGGGNSRASRYGIILSLWTPVFFIGMWLVAIFLLVLVVSVQLHQR
;
A
#
# COMPACT_ATOMS: atom_id res chain seq x y z
N MET A 1 -29.52 -38.58 -12.11
CA MET A 1 -30.02 -37.39 -11.37
C MET A 1 -30.80 -36.51 -12.33
N PRO A 2 -31.96 -35.96 -11.94
CA PRO A 2 -32.72 -35.05 -12.79
C PRO A 2 -31.94 -33.75 -13.03
N ILE A 3 -31.87 -33.33 -14.29
CA ILE A 3 -31.03 -32.23 -14.80
C ILE A 3 -31.24 -30.92 -14.01
N LYS A 4 -32.48 -30.64 -13.60
CA LYS A 4 -32.87 -29.43 -12.83
C LYS A 4 -32.20 -29.28 -11.46
N ASN A 5 -31.85 -30.39 -10.80
CA ASN A 5 -31.15 -30.32 -9.51
C ASN A 5 -29.67 -29.95 -9.67
N ARG A 6 -29.04 -30.40 -10.76
CA ARG A 6 -27.62 -30.11 -11.03
C ARG A 6 -27.41 -28.63 -11.34
N ASP A 7 -28.29 -28.04 -12.14
CA ASP A 7 -28.15 -26.63 -12.53
C ASP A 7 -28.31 -25.70 -11.31
N LYS A 8 -29.20 -26.04 -10.38
CA LYS A 8 -29.38 -25.32 -9.11
C LYS A 8 -28.15 -25.42 -8.19
N GLU A 9 -27.59 -26.62 -8.06
CA GLU A 9 -26.36 -26.83 -7.27
C GLU A 9 -25.17 -26.02 -7.84
N LEU A 10 -25.06 -25.94 -9.16
CA LEU A 10 -24.04 -25.14 -9.83
C LEU A 10 -24.21 -23.64 -9.63
N GLU A 11 -25.45 -23.13 -9.67
CA GLU A 11 -25.75 -21.73 -9.34
C GLU A 11 -25.39 -21.41 -7.88
N GLU A 12 -25.66 -22.33 -6.95
CA GLU A 12 -25.29 -22.19 -5.54
C GLU A 12 -23.76 -22.15 -5.36
N ILE A 13 -23.01 -23.07 -6.02
CA ILE A 13 -21.54 -23.06 -6.01
C ILE A 13 -21.00 -21.77 -6.62
N TYR A 14 -21.50 -21.37 -7.80
CA TYR A 14 -21.08 -20.12 -8.45
C TYR A 14 -21.30 -18.91 -7.54
N THR A 15 -22.47 -18.83 -6.89
CA THR A 15 -22.82 -17.74 -5.97
C THR A 15 -21.87 -17.71 -4.77
N LEU A 16 -21.50 -18.88 -4.23
CA LEU A 16 -20.54 -18.99 -3.13
C LEU A 16 -19.15 -18.48 -3.52
N TYR A 17 -18.62 -18.92 -4.67
CA TYR A 17 -17.32 -18.47 -5.19
C TYR A 17 -17.31 -16.96 -5.44
N ARG A 18 -18.38 -16.44 -6.05
CA ARG A 18 -18.53 -15.01 -6.34
C ARG A 18 -18.62 -14.19 -5.06
N ALA A 19 -19.33 -14.67 -4.04
CA ALA A 19 -19.43 -14.02 -2.74
C ALA A 19 -18.06 -13.92 -2.04
N TYR A 20 -17.27 -14.99 -2.07
CA TYR A 20 -15.92 -14.99 -1.50
C TYR A 20 -15.00 -13.97 -2.18
N ILE A 21 -14.99 -13.93 -3.51
CA ILE A 21 -14.17 -12.96 -4.28
C ILE A 21 -14.61 -11.53 -3.96
N THR A 22 -15.91 -11.28 -3.91
CA THR A 22 -16.46 -9.95 -3.60
C THR A 22 -16.02 -9.50 -2.20
N HIS A 23 -15.95 -10.43 -1.24
CA HIS A 23 -15.44 -10.16 0.09
C HIS A 23 -13.95 -9.78 0.07
N GLU A 24 -13.10 -10.57 -0.60
CA GLU A 24 -11.66 -10.29 -0.72
C GLU A 24 -11.36 -8.98 -1.45
N ASP A 25 -12.08 -8.67 -2.54
CA ASP A 25 -11.97 -7.39 -3.25
C ASP A 25 -12.34 -6.22 -2.32
N GLY A 26 -13.36 -6.40 -1.47
CA GLY A 26 -13.72 -5.44 -0.43
C GLY A 26 -12.60 -5.21 0.58
N LEU A 27 -11.94 -6.27 1.03
CA LEU A 27 -10.78 -6.18 1.93
C LEU A 27 -9.60 -5.46 1.28
N VAL A 28 -9.29 -5.75 0.01
CA VAL A 28 -8.25 -5.05 -0.76
C VAL A 28 -8.57 -3.56 -0.88
N ASN A 29 -9.80 -3.21 -1.21
CA ASN A 29 -10.23 -1.81 -1.34
C ASN A 29 -10.11 -1.06 0.00
N GLN A 30 -10.58 -1.67 1.10
CA GLN A 30 -10.51 -1.07 2.44
C GLN A 30 -9.05 -0.87 2.88
N ARG A 31 -8.18 -1.87 2.68
CA ARG A 31 -6.75 -1.79 3.03
C ARG A 31 -6.02 -0.73 2.20
N THR A 32 -6.31 -0.66 0.91
CA THR A 32 -5.73 0.36 0.01
C THR A 32 -6.17 1.76 0.42
N THR A 33 -7.44 1.94 0.77
CA THR A 33 -7.99 3.22 1.24
C THR A 33 -7.34 3.66 2.56
N TRP A 34 -7.19 2.74 3.52
CA TRP A 34 -6.50 3.02 4.78
C TRP A 34 -5.04 3.37 4.58
N LEU A 35 -4.34 2.63 3.72
CA LEU A 35 -2.96 2.93 3.35
C LEU A 35 -2.85 4.36 2.79
N VAL A 36 -3.63 4.71 1.77
CA VAL A 36 -3.56 6.04 1.13
C VAL A 36 -3.83 7.15 2.15
N THR A 37 -4.84 6.96 3.01
CA THR A 37 -5.18 7.95 4.06
C THR A 37 -4.02 8.16 5.03
N ILE A 38 -3.47 7.08 5.58
CA ILE A 38 -2.37 7.16 6.55
C ILE A 38 -1.11 7.74 5.90
N GLN A 39 -0.80 7.33 4.67
CA GLN A 39 0.37 7.83 3.95
C GLN A 39 0.25 9.31 3.61
N SER A 40 -0.94 9.77 3.23
CA SER A 40 -1.21 11.21 2.99
C SER A 40 -1.04 12.03 4.26
N PHE A 41 -1.53 11.52 5.39
CA PHE A 41 -1.34 12.14 6.70
C PHE A 41 0.14 12.22 7.10
N LEU A 42 0.89 11.12 6.93
CA LEU A 42 2.33 11.09 7.21
C LEU A 42 3.10 12.04 6.31
N LEU A 43 2.75 12.13 5.03
CA LEU A 43 3.37 13.06 4.08
C LEU A 43 3.11 14.52 4.43
N ALA A 44 1.86 14.86 4.79
CA ALA A 44 1.53 16.21 5.25
C ALA A 44 2.33 16.56 6.51
N THR A 45 2.37 15.65 7.49
CA THR A 45 3.13 15.83 8.73
C THR A 45 4.63 16.00 8.46
N PHE A 46 5.19 15.17 7.57
CA PHE A 46 6.58 15.26 7.14
C PHE A 46 6.87 16.62 6.49
N GLY A 47 6.03 17.05 5.54
CA GLY A 47 6.18 18.33 4.86
C GLY A 47 6.13 19.53 5.80
N PHE A 48 5.15 19.59 6.71
CA PHE A 48 5.05 20.68 7.69
C PHE A 48 6.24 20.70 8.66
N SER A 49 6.68 19.52 9.10
CA SER A 49 7.82 19.40 10.01
C SER A 49 9.12 19.82 9.31
N TYR A 50 9.27 19.46 8.03
CA TYR A 50 10.37 19.90 7.20
C TYR A 50 10.37 21.43 7.00
N GLN A 51 9.22 22.03 6.70
CA GLN A 51 9.10 23.49 6.60
C GLN A 51 9.49 24.19 7.92
N LYS A 52 9.02 23.69 9.06
CA LYS A 52 9.34 24.27 10.37
C LYS A 52 10.82 24.21 10.71
N LYS A 53 11.52 23.15 10.29
CA LYS A 53 12.99 23.05 10.43
C LYS A 53 13.70 24.25 9.77
N TYR A 54 13.29 24.63 8.55
CA TYR A 54 13.89 25.79 7.86
C TYR A 54 13.54 27.11 8.53
N GLU A 55 12.28 27.31 8.94
CA GLU A 55 11.87 28.53 9.64
C GLU A 55 12.66 28.74 10.95
N VAL A 56 12.91 27.66 11.70
CA VAL A 56 13.70 27.73 12.93
C VAL A 56 15.17 28.00 12.62
N ALA A 57 15.74 27.33 11.61
CA ALA A 57 17.13 27.55 11.20
C ALA A 57 17.36 29.00 10.73
N GLU A 58 16.44 29.57 9.96
CA GLU A 58 16.48 30.95 9.49
C GLU A 58 16.42 31.94 10.66
N LYS A 59 15.44 31.81 11.56
CA LYS A 59 15.30 32.67 12.75
C LYS A 59 16.50 32.60 13.68
N LEU A 60 17.08 31.41 13.82
CA LEU A 60 18.25 31.20 14.65
C LEU A 60 19.48 31.80 13.97
N SER A 61 19.63 31.72 12.64
CA SER A 61 20.73 32.39 11.92
C SER A 61 20.67 33.92 11.95
N ALA A 62 19.47 34.50 12.14
CA ALA A 62 19.28 35.95 12.26
C ALA A 62 19.70 36.51 13.63
N HIS A 63 19.71 35.67 14.67
CA HIS A 63 20.39 35.95 15.93
C HIS A 63 21.81 35.38 15.82
N ILE A 64 22.84 35.86 16.50
CA ILE A 64 24.18 35.23 16.45
C ILE A 64 24.20 34.12 17.52
N PRO A 65 23.93 32.85 17.21
CA PRO A 65 23.95 31.78 18.19
C PRO A 65 25.35 31.16 18.19
N PRO A 66 25.72 30.43 19.23
CA PRO A 66 26.83 29.49 19.13
C PRO A 66 26.55 28.48 18.02
N LEU A 67 27.53 28.20 17.14
CA LEU A 67 27.39 27.27 16.01
C LEU A 67 26.87 25.88 16.46
N ASP A 68 27.19 25.49 17.69
CA ASP A 68 26.79 24.22 18.30
C ASP A 68 25.29 24.10 18.57
N SER A 69 24.60 25.20 18.92
CA SER A 69 23.16 25.16 19.22
C SER A 69 22.32 24.98 17.96
N LEU A 70 22.76 25.58 16.85
CA LEU A 70 22.12 25.44 15.54
C LEU A 70 22.26 24.00 15.02
N GLY A 71 23.43 23.40 15.23
CA GLY A 71 23.67 21.99 14.92
C GLY A 71 22.74 21.05 15.71
N ALA A 72 22.63 21.21 17.03
CA ALA A 72 21.81 20.34 17.88
C ALA A 72 20.33 20.35 17.48
N VAL A 73 19.74 21.54 17.26
CA VAL A 73 18.33 21.67 16.85
C VAL A 73 18.09 21.01 15.49
N THR A 74 18.99 21.19 14.52
CA THR A 74 18.81 20.55 13.20
C THR A 74 18.89 19.02 13.26
N THR A 75 19.71 18.46 14.15
CA THR A 75 19.81 17.02 14.37
C THR A 75 18.54 16.43 14.96
N GLU A 76 17.91 17.10 15.94
CA GLU A 76 16.65 16.65 16.54
C GLU A 76 15.52 16.60 15.50
N TYR A 77 15.38 17.63 14.66
CA TYR A 77 14.42 17.63 13.56
C TYR A 77 14.71 16.53 12.53
N ASN A 78 15.98 16.29 12.18
CA ASN A 78 16.37 15.22 11.27
C ASN A 78 15.99 13.83 11.82
N LEU A 79 16.19 13.60 13.13
CA LEU A 79 15.82 12.35 13.79
C LEU A 79 14.30 12.16 13.77
N PHE A 80 13.53 13.21 14.09
CA PHE A 80 12.07 13.17 14.04
C PHE A 80 11.55 12.84 12.63
N LEU A 81 12.09 13.50 11.60
CA LEU A 81 11.76 13.23 10.19
C LEU A 81 12.16 11.80 9.77
N LEU A 82 13.29 11.30 10.26
CA LEU A 82 13.74 9.93 10.00
C LEU A 82 12.78 8.89 10.61
N ILE A 83 12.34 9.13 11.86
CA ILE A 83 11.34 8.27 12.51
C ILE A 83 10.03 8.25 11.71
N LEU A 84 9.54 9.42 11.29
CA LEU A 84 8.34 9.50 10.44
C LEU A 84 8.52 8.73 9.13
N ALA A 85 9.68 8.85 8.50
CA ALA A 85 9.96 8.15 7.25
C ALA A 85 10.03 6.62 7.43
N ILE A 86 10.63 6.14 8.53
CA ILE A 86 10.65 4.71 8.89
C ILE A 86 9.23 4.21 9.14
N VAL A 87 8.41 4.95 9.89
CA VAL A 87 7.00 4.59 10.13
C VAL A 87 6.23 4.50 8.81
N GLY A 88 6.40 5.48 7.93
CA GLY A 88 5.79 5.47 6.59
C GLY A 88 6.21 4.27 5.75
N PHE A 89 7.50 3.92 5.76
CA PHE A 89 8.03 2.73 5.10
C PHE A 89 7.41 1.44 5.66
N LEU A 90 7.40 1.27 6.99
CA LEU A 90 6.88 0.06 7.64
C LEU A 90 5.40 -0.14 7.34
N ILE A 91 4.59 0.92 7.42
CA ILE A 91 3.16 0.86 7.10
C ILE A 91 2.96 0.49 5.62
N GLY A 92 3.77 1.05 4.72
CA GLY A 92 3.77 0.69 3.30
C GLY A 92 4.08 -0.79 3.09
N ALA A 93 5.12 -1.31 3.74
CA ALA A 93 5.53 -2.71 3.66
C ALA A 93 4.46 -3.67 4.21
N PHE A 94 3.87 -3.37 5.37
CA PHE A 94 2.80 -4.19 5.93
C PHE A 94 1.55 -4.18 5.05
N ALA A 95 1.18 -3.02 4.51
CA ALA A 95 0.05 -2.93 3.58
C ALA A 95 0.33 -3.72 2.29
N PHE A 96 1.56 -3.68 1.75
CA PHE A 96 1.94 -4.49 0.60
C PHE A 96 1.72 -5.99 0.86
N VAL A 97 2.24 -6.52 1.96
CA VAL A 97 2.08 -7.94 2.32
C VAL A 97 0.60 -8.28 2.48
N SER A 98 -0.18 -7.42 3.16
CA SER A 98 -1.60 -7.65 3.40
C SER A 98 -2.45 -7.63 2.11
N ILE A 99 -2.19 -6.71 1.19
CA ILE A 99 -2.86 -6.62 -0.11
C ILE A 99 -2.44 -7.80 -0.99
N TYR A 100 -1.14 -8.11 -1.02
CA TYR A 100 -0.60 -9.23 -1.79
C TYR A 100 -1.21 -10.57 -1.36
N ALA A 101 -1.35 -10.80 -0.05
CA ALA A 101 -1.99 -12.00 0.48
C ALA A 101 -3.44 -12.15 0.02
N ALA A 102 -4.25 -11.07 0.05
CA ALA A 102 -5.62 -11.11 -0.45
C ALA A 102 -5.68 -11.38 -1.96
N VAL A 103 -4.81 -10.74 -2.75
CA VAL A 103 -4.72 -11.01 -4.20
C VAL A 103 -4.38 -12.47 -4.47
N MET A 104 -3.49 -13.07 -3.69
CA MET A 104 -3.15 -14.49 -3.81
C MET A 104 -4.32 -15.41 -3.42
N ALA A 105 -5.08 -15.05 -2.38
CA ALA A 105 -6.30 -15.78 -2.00
C ALA A 105 -7.34 -15.76 -3.14
N THR A 106 -7.61 -14.58 -3.72
CA THR A 106 -8.52 -14.43 -4.87
C THR A 106 -8.07 -15.26 -6.07
N ARG A 107 -6.76 -15.26 -6.38
CA ARG A 107 -6.21 -16.07 -7.49
C ARG A 107 -6.30 -17.57 -7.23
N ALA A 108 -6.11 -18.01 -5.99
CA ALA A 108 -6.25 -19.42 -5.63
C ALA A 108 -7.70 -19.89 -5.81
N VAL A 109 -8.67 -19.06 -5.39
CA VAL A 109 -10.10 -19.33 -5.59
C VAL A 109 -10.48 -19.32 -7.07
N GLU A 110 -9.93 -18.38 -7.85
CA GLU A 110 -10.14 -18.35 -9.31
C GLU A 110 -9.57 -19.59 -10.00
N ALA A 111 -8.38 -20.04 -9.60
CA ALA A 111 -7.77 -21.26 -10.14
C ALA A 111 -8.61 -22.51 -9.82
N ASN A 112 -9.09 -22.63 -8.58
CA ASN A 112 -9.95 -23.74 -8.16
C ASN A 112 -11.27 -23.76 -8.94
N TRP A 113 -11.90 -22.60 -9.14
CA TRP A 113 -13.10 -22.47 -9.97
C TRP A 113 -12.84 -22.92 -11.41
N ARG A 114 -11.76 -22.41 -12.03
CA ARG A 114 -11.40 -22.77 -13.41
C ARG A 114 -11.13 -24.26 -13.57
N GLN A 115 -10.56 -24.93 -12.58
CA GLN A 115 -10.40 -26.39 -12.60
C GLN A 115 -11.75 -27.12 -12.58
N GLN A 116 -12.75 -26.62 -11.84
CA GLN A 116 -14.10 -27.20 -11.84
C GLN A 116 -14.83 -27.02 -13.19
N LEU A 117 -14.46 -26.00 -13.98
CA LEU A 117 -14.98 -25.80 -15.33
C LEU A 117 -14.38 -26.76 -16.38
N VAL A 118 -13.21 -27.37 -16.11
CA VAL A 118 -12.56 -28.28 -17.07
C VAL A 118 -13.40 -29.56 -17.21
N GLY A 119 -13.98 -29.76 -18.40
CA GLY A 119 -14.81 -30.93 -18.71
C GLY A 119 -16.31 -30.70 -18.59
N GLN A 120 -16.75 -29.49 -18.24
CA GLN A 120 -18.17 -29.14 -18.16
C GLN A 120 -18.50 -27.93 -19.05
N ASN A 121 -19.63 -28.00 -19.76
CA ASN A 121 -20.00 -27.00 -20.77
C ASN A 121 -20.90 -25.91 -20.15
N PHE A 122 -20.31 -25.04 -19.32
CA PHE A 122 -21.03 -24.00 -18.56
C PHE A 122 -21.18 -22.69 -19.33
N ARG A 123 -21.67 -22.76 -20.57
CA ARG A 123 -21.70 -21.63 -21.51
C ARG A 123 -22.57 -20.42 -21.07
N TYR A 124 -23.34 -20.56 -19.98
CA TYR A 124 -24.27 -19.55 -19.48
C TYR A 124 -23.75 -18.78 -18.25
N LEU A 125 -22.67 -19.23 -17.59
CA LEU A 125 -22.10 -18.55 -16.42
C LEU A 125 -20.90 -17.68 -16.83
N PRO A 126 -20.89 -16.37 -16.47
CA PRO A 126 -19.74 -15.51 -16.73
C PRO A 126 -18.55 -15.87 -15.84
N ASP A 127 -17.37 -15.34 -16.16
CA ASP A 127 -16.19 -15.49 -15.29
C ASP A 127 -16.45 -14.83 -13.92
N ILE A 128 -15.95 -15.46 -12.86
CA ILE A 128 -16.16 -15.06 -11.47
C ILE A 128 -15.37 -13.79 -11.10
N THR A 129 -14.45 -13.34 -11.96
CA THR A 129 -13.67 -12.10 -11.81
C THR A 129 -13.85 -11.17 -13.04
N GLY A 130 -13.61 -9.87 -12.86
CA GLY A 130 -13.52 -8.91 -13.97
C GLY A 130 -14.78 -8.72 -14.82
N GLY A 131 -15.96 -9.11 -14.31
CA GLY A 131 -17.23 -9.03 -15.05
C GLY A 131 -17.25 -9.87 -16.32
N GLY A 132 -16.52 -10.99 -16.36
CA GLY A 132 -16.36 -11.83 -17.55
C GLY A 132 -15.21 -11.41 -18.47
N ASN A 133 -14.46 -10.35 -18.14
CA ASN A 133 -13.30 -9.89 -18.90
C ASN A 133 -12.01 -9.99 -18.07
N SER A 134 -11.13 -10.91 -18.48
CA SER A 134 -9.86 -11.20 -17.80
C SER A 134 -8.91 -9.99 -17.77
N ARG A 135 -9.02 -9.04 -18.70
CA ARG A 135 -8.20 -7.83 -18.71
C ARG A 135 -8.65 -6.83 -17.64
N ALA A 136 -9.96 -6.68 -17.42
CA ALA A 136 -10.50 -5.77 -16.43
C ALA A 136 -10.08 -6.17 -15.00
N SER A 137 -10.11 -7.48 -14.71
CA SER A 137 -9.59 -8.02 -13.44
C SER A 137 -8.10 -7.69 -13.23
N ARG A 138 -7.27 -7.82 -14.28
CA ARG A 138 -5.83 -7.53 -14.18
C ARG A 138 -5.53 -6.07 -13.87
N TYR A 139 -6.23 -5.12 -14.51
CA TYR A 139 -5.97 -3.70 -14.29
C TYR A 139 -6.35 -3.24 -12.88
N GLY A 140 -7.44 -3.76 -12.31
CA GLY A 140 -7.83 -3.44 -10.93
C GLY A 140 -6.77 -3.87 -9.91
N ILE A 141 -6.23 -5.09 -10.08
CA ILE A 141 -5.20 -5.64 -9.18
C ILE A 141 -3.88 -4.87 -9.29
N ILE A 142 -3.49 -4.45 -10.50
CA ILE A 142 -2.22 -3.74 -10.73
C ILE A 142 -2.17 -2.45 -9.91
N LEU A 143 -3.24 -1.65 -9.92
CA LEU A 143 -3.28 -0.38 -9.21
C LEU A 143 -3.15 -0.59 -7.69
N SER A 144 -3.91 -1.53 -7.12
CA SER A 144 -3.86 -1.83 -5.68
C SER A 144 -2.49 -2.32 -5.22
N LEU A 145 -1.75 -3.06 -6.05
CA LEU A 145 -0.38 -3.49 -5.74
C LEU A 145 0.66 -2.39 -5.95
N TRP A 146 0.43 -1.46 -6.89
CA TRP A 146 1.36 -0.36 -7.15
C TRP A 146 1.34 0.71 -6.06
N THR A 147 0.18 1.00 -5.49
CA THR A 147 0.00 2.01 -4.43
C THR A 147 1.00 1.84 -3.26
N PRO A 148 1.11 0.67 -2.59
CA PRO A 148 2.11 0.47 -1.54
C PRO A 148 3.55 0.54 -2.05
N VAL A 149 3.85 0.01 -3.24
CA VAL A 149 5.21 0.05 -3.81
C VAL A 149 5.66 1.50 -4.04
N PHE A 150 4.78 2.35 -4.54
CA PHE A 150 5.03 3.77 -4.71
C PHE A 150 5.41 4.45 -3.38
N PHE A 151 4.61 4.25 -2.32
CA PHE A 151 4.89 4.85 -1.01
C PHE A 151 6.18 4.29 -0.38
N ILE A 152 6.43 2.98 -0.49
CA ILE A 152 7.68 2.37 -0.01
C ILE A 152 8.88 3.02 -0.69
N GLY A 153 8.88 3.12 -2.02
CA GLY A 153 9.97 3.73 -2.78
C GLY A 153 10.21 5.18 -2.37
N MET A 154 9.13 5.96 -2.23
CA MET A 154 9.20 7.35 -1.77
C MET A 154 9.82 7.48 -0.37
N TRP A 155 9.43 6.64 0.59
CA TRP A 155 10.02 6.68 1.94
C TRP A 155 11.47 6.20 1.96
N LEU A 156 11.85 5.21 1.14
CA LEU A 156 13.24 4.79 0.99
C LEU A 156 14.12 5.94 0.50
N VAL A 157 13.64 6.74 -0.46
CA VAL A 157 14.34 7.94 -0.92
C VAL A 157 14.47 8.95 0.22
N ALA A 158 13.40 9.21 0.98
CA ALA A 158 13.45 10.14 2.12
C ALA A 158 14.44 9.68 3.21
N ILE A 159 14.42 8.40 3.57
CA ILE A 159 15.37 7.80 4.52
C ILE A 159 16.81 7.96 4.01
N PHE A 160 17.06 7.61 2.75
CA PHE A 160 18.39 7.73 2.14
C PHE A 160 18.93 9.17 2.22
N LEU A 161 18.11 10.15 1.84
CA LEU A 161 18.47 11.56 1.90
C LEU A 161 18.73 12.03 3.34
N LEU A 162 17.89 11.63 4.30
CA LEU A 162 18.07 12.02 5.70
C LEU A 162 19.32 11.40 6.32
N VAL A 163 19.61 10.13 6.02
CA VAL A 163 20.84 9.45 6.47
C VAL A 163 22.07 10.12 5.88
N LEU A 164 22.04 10.49 4.59
CA LEU A 164 23.13 11.22 3.94
C LEU A 164 23.36 12.59 4.61
N VAL A 165 22.30 13.34 4.90
CA VAL A 165 22.42 14.63 5.59
C VAL A 165 23.04 14.46 6.98
N VAL A 166 22.57 13.49 7.76
CA VAL A 166 23.10 13.22 9.10
C VAL A 166 24.56 12.77 9.04
N SER A 167 24.94 11.93 8.08
CA SER A 167 26.33 11.46 7.95
C SER A 167 27.29 12.60 7.61
N VAL A 168 26.88 13.52 6.71
CA VAL A 168 27.66 14.72 6.39
C VAL A 168 27.82 15.63 7.62
N GLN A 169 26.75 15.83 8.40
CA GLN A 169 26.80 16.64 9.61
C GLN A 169 27.74 16.06 10.68
N LEU A 170 27.78 14.73 10.82
CA LEU A 170 28.69 14.06 11.76
C LEU A 170 30.16 14.19 11.36
N HIS A 171 30.46 14.30 10.07
CA HIS A 171 31.85 14.43 9.58
C HIS A 171 32.40 15.86 9.65
N GLN A 172 31.51 16.86 9.82
CA GLN A 172 31.89 18.28 9.93
C GLN A 172 32.06 18.77 11.37
N ARG A 173 31.74 17.94 12.37
CA ARG A 173 31.98 18.18 13.80
C ARG A 173 33.29 17.55 14.23
#